data_AF-X0U634-F1
#
_entry.id   AF-X0U634-F1
#
_cell.length_a   1.000
_cell.length_b   1.000
_cell.length_c   1.000
_cell.angle_alpha   90.00
_cell.angle_beta   90.00
_cell.angle_gamma   90.00
#
_symmetry.space_group_name_H-M   'P 1'
#
loop_
_entity.id
_entity.type
_entity.pdbx_description
1 polymer ?
#
loop_
_entity_poly.entity_id
_entity_poly.type
_entity_poly.pdbx_seq_one_letter_code
_entity_poly.pdbx_strand_id
1 'polypeptide(L)'
;MLNLGLKFLLEVSAVGAFVFWGANTGEMPLNVVLAIVVPLLAVASWGVLAAPKSARRLPLQSRVPFEVTFFAAAVFALLAAGA
;
A
#
# COMPACT_ATOMS: atom_id res chain seq x y z
N MET A 1 -8.85 14.08 15.44
CA MET A 1 -9.31 12.68 15.31
C MET A 1 -9.72 12.36 13.87
N LEU A 2 -10.53 13.19 13.21
CA LEU A 2 -10.97 12.99 11.82
C LEU A 2 -9.83 12.73 10.81
N ASN A 3 -8.72 13.48 10.91
CA ASN A 3 -7.57 13.33 10.02
C ASN A 3 -6.87 11.95 10.15
N LEU A 4 -6.77 11.39 11.37
CA LEU A 4 -6.20 10.06 11.56
C LEU A 4 -7.12 8.96 11.02
N GLY A 5 -8.43 9.08 11.24
CA GLY A 5 -9.40 8.13 10.70
C GLY A 5 -9.39 8.12 9.18
N LEU A 6 -9.38 9.29 8.54
CA LEU A 6 -9.27 9.42 7.09
C LEU A 6 -7.96 8.82 6.56
N LYS A 7 -6.83 9.12 7.21
CA LYS A 7 -5.54 8.54 6.83
C LYS A 7 -5.56 7.01 6.93
N PHE A 8 -6.12 6.46 8.00
CA PHE A 8 -6.26 5.01 8.15
C PHE A 8 -7.12 4.38 7.05
N LEU A 9 -8.25 5.02 6.69
CA LEU A 9 -9.07 4.56 5.57
C LEU A 9 -8.29 4.56 4.25
N LEU A 10 -7.48 5.60 3.99
CA LEU A 10 -6.61 5.62 2.82
C LEU A 10 -5.59 4.48 2.85
N GLU A 11 -4.98 4.20 4.00
CA GLU A 11 -4.03 3.08 4.16
C GLU A 11 -4.70 1.74 3.80
N VAL A 12 -5.90 1.47 4.32
CA VAL A 12 -6.65 0.24 4.00
C VAL A 12 -7.06 0.19 2.52
N SER A 13 -7.54 1.30 1.96
CA SER A 13 -7.90 1.38 0.54
C SER A 13 -6.69 1.17 -0.38
N ALA A 14 -5.51 1.67 0.00
CA ALA A 14 -4.27 1.44 -0.74
C ALA A 14 -3.87 -0.04 -0.77
N VAL A 15 -4.01 -0.74 0.36
CA VAL A 15 -3.82 -2.21 0.39
C VAL A 15 -4.84 -2.91 -0.50
N GLY A 16 -6.11 -2.50 -0.45
CA GLY A 16 -7.16 -3.01 -1.33
C GLY A 16 -6.85 -2.82 -2.82
N ALA A 17 -6.29 -1.66 -3.20
CA ALA A 17 -5.83 -1.39 -4.56
C ALA A 17 -4.74 -2.37 -5.02
N PHE A 18 -3.76 -2.68 -4.16
CA PHE A 18 -2.72 -3.66 -4.49
C PHE A 18 -3.28 -5.08 -4.65
N VAL A 19 -4.21 -5.50 -3.79
CA VAL A 19 -4.91 -6.79 -3.93
C VAL A 19 -5.68 -6.83 -5.25
N PHE A 20 -6.46 -5.79 -5.54
CA PHE A 20 -7.27 -5.70 -6.75
C PHE A 20 -6.41 -5.75 -8.01
N TRP A 21 -5.33 -4.97 -8.04
CA TRP A 21 -4.39 -5.00 -9.15
C TRP A 21 -3.75 -6.37 -9.34
N GLY A 22 -3.24 -6.99 -8.26
CA GLY A 22 -2.64 -8.31 -8.34
C GLY A 22 -3.63 -9.36 -8.88
N ALA A 23 -4.87 -9.33 -8.42
CA ALA A 23 -5.92 -10.26 -8.85
C ALA A 23 -6.32 -10.09 -10.33
N ASN A 24 -6.16 -8.89 -10.91
CA ASN A 24 -6.45 -8.59 -12.32
C ASN A 24 -5.20 -8.64 -13.22
N THR A 25 -4.03 -9.00 -12.70
CA THR A 25 -2.78 -9.01 -13.46
C THR A 25 -2.32 -10.43 -13.79
N GLY A 26 -2.38 -10.79 -15.07
CA GLY A 26 -1.95 -12.09 -15.58
C GLY A 26 -2.92 -13.24 -15.29
N GLU A 27 -2.52 -14.45 -15.65
CA GLU A 27 -3.31 -15.67 -15.46
C GLU A 27 -2.90 -16.42 -14.19
N MET A 28 -3.70 -17.42 -13.80
CA MET A 28 -3.36 -18.32 -12.70
C MET A 28 -2.04 -19.08 -13.01
N PRO A 29 -1.09 -19.19 -12.06
CA PRO A 29 -1.14 -18.80 -10.66
C PRO A 29 -0.60 -17.39 -10.35
N LEU A 30 -0.14 -16.66 -11.37
CA LEU A 30 0.55 -15.38 -11.19
C LEU A 30 -0.34 -14.33 -10.53
N ASN A 31 -1.59 -14.21 -10.96
CA ASN A 31 -2.54 -13.25 -10.39
C ASN A 31 -2.74 -13.45 -8.87
N VAL A 32 -2.87 -14.70 -8.41
CA VAL A 32 -3.01 -15.02 -6.99
C VAL A 32 -1.72 -14.73 -6.22
N VAL A 33 -0.57 -15.07 -6.78
CA VAL A 33 0.72 -14.73 -6.17
C VAL A 33 0.86 -13.22 -6.01
N LEU A 34 0.54 -12.43 -7.04
CA LEU A 34 0.61 -10.97 -6.98
C LEU A 34 -0.40 -10.39 -5.97
N ALA A 35 -1.63 -10.89 -5.96
CA ALA A 35 -2.69 -10.45 -5.03
C ALA A 35 -2.35 -10.70 -3.54
N ILE A 36 -1.39 -11.57 -3.25
CA ILE A 36 -0.93 -11.87 -1.88
C ILE A 36 0.40 -11.19 -1.58
N VAL A 37 1.41 -11.41 -2.42
CA VAL A 37 2.80 -10.99 -2.13
C VAL A 37 2.92 -9.47 -2.14
N VAL A 38 2.29 -8.78 -3.08
CA VAL A 38 2.38 -7.32 -3.23
C VAL A 38 1.80 -6.60 -2.00
N PRO A 39 0.55 -6.87 -1.57
CA PRO A 39 0.01 -6.23 -0.37
C PRO A 39 0.76 -6.64 0.90
N LEU A 40 1.30 -7.86 1.00
CA LEU A 40 2.14 -8.24 2.15
C LEU A 40 3.41 -7.39 2.24
N LEU A 41 4.11 -7.19 1.12
CA LEU A 41 5.30 -6.33 1.08
C LEU A 41 4.94 -4.86 1.37
N ALA A 42 3.81 -4.39 0.85
CA ALA A 42 3.29 -3.05 1.11
C ALA A 42 3.02 -2.84 2.61
N VAL A 43 2.26 -3.74 3.25
CA VAL A 43 1.95 -3.65 4.68
C VAL A 43 3.20 -3.81 5.54
N ALA A 44 4.12 -4.71 5.20
CA ALA A 44 5.37 -4.90 5.93
C ALA A 44 6.26 -3.65 5.86
N SER A 45 6.45 -3.08 4.66
CA SER A 45 7.25 -1.87 4.48
C SER A 45 6.64 -0.68 5.23
N TRP A 46 5.31 -0.49 5.16
CA TRP A 46 4.61 0.53 5.95
C TRP A 46 4.74 0.30 7.46
N GLY A 47 4.54 -0.94 7.89
CA GLY A 47 4.65 -1.38 9.29
C GLY A 47 6.02 -1.08 9.88
N VAL A 48 7.09 -1.26 9.11
CA VAL A 48 8.46 -0.99 9.54
C VAL A 48 8.82 0.49 9.44
N LEU A 49 8.43 1.18 8.37
CA LEU A 49 8.97 2.51 8.05
C LEU A 49 8.05 3.68 8.43
N ALA A 50 6.73 3.49 8.42
CA ALA A 50 5.77 4.59 8.63
C ALA A 50 4.95 4.46 9.91
N ALA A 51 4.68 3.23 10.36
CA ALA A 51 3.75 2.97 11.46
C ALA A 51 4.11 3.72 12.76
N PRO A 52 3.13 4.30 13.49
CA PRO A 52 3.39 5.11 14.68
C PRO A 52 4.15 4.40 15.80
N LYS A 53 3.94 3.07 15.93
CA LYS A 53 4.58 2.23 16.94
C LYS A 53 5.81 1.48 16.42
N SER A 54 6.28 1.77 15.20
CA SER A 54 7.47 1.12 14.68
C SER A 54 8.73 1.61 15.41
N ALA A 55 9.59 0.66 15.80
CA ALA A 55 10.92 0.96 16.33
C ALA A 55 11.86 1.57 15.26
N ARG A 56 11.60 1.32 13.97
CA ARG A 56 12.40 1.82 12.83
C ARG A 56 11.66 2.89 12.03
N ARG A 57 10.71 3.59 12.67
CA ARG A 57 9.92 4.61 12.01
C ARG A 57 10.81 5.71 11.43
N LEU A 58 10.59 6.04 10.16
CA LEU A 58 11.31 7.08 9.45
C LEU A 58 11.06 8.47 10.06
N PRO A 59 12.10 9.33 10.11
CA PRO A 59 11.92 10.74 10.46
C PRO A 59 11.08 11.44 9.41
N LEU A 60 10.40 12.52 9.81
CA LEU A 60 9.35 13.19 9.01
C LEU A 60 9.80 13.50 7.57
N GLN A 61 11.01 14.03 7.39
CA GLN A 61 11.58 14.40 6.09
C GLN A 61 11.63 13.22 5.10
N SER A 62 11.90 12.02 5.58
CA SER A 62 11.93 10.79 4.77
C SER A 62 10.60 10.03 4.76
N ARG A 63 9.79 10.19 5.81
CA ARG A 63 8.50 9.51 5.92
C ARG A 63 7.46 10.10 4.97
N VAL A 64 7.43 11.42 4.82
CA VAL A 64 6.49 12.09 3.89
C VAL A 64 6.65 11.58 2.45
N PRO A 65 7.85 11.60 1.84
CA PRO A 65 7.99 11.07 0.47
C PRO A 65 7.68 9.57 0.40
N PHE A 66 8.04 8.76 1.41
CA PHE A 66 7.64 7.36 1.47
C PHE A 66 6.11 7.18 1.44
N GLU A 67 5.38 7.91 2.28
CA GLU A 67 3.91 7.85 2.34
C GLU A 67 3.30 8.28 0.98
N VAL A 68 3.83 9.34 0.36
CA VAL A 68 3.39 9.81 -0.96
C VAL A 68 3.64 8.76 -2.04
N THR A 69 4.84 8.16 -2.09
CA THR A 69 5.17 7.10 -3.05
C THR A 69 4.28 5.87 -2.86
N PHE A 70 3.99 5.50 -1.62
CA PHE A 70 3.11 4.37 -1.32
C PHE A 70 1.69 4.59 -1.85
N PHE A 71 1.11 5.76 -1.59
CA PHE A 71 -0.23 6.09 -2.11
C PHE A 71 -0.22 6.27 -3.63
N ALA A 72 0.84 6.86 -4.21
CA ALA A 72 0.98 6.94 -5.66
C ALA A 72 1.04 5.54 -6.29
N ALA A 73 1.78 4.61 -5.70
CA ALA A 73 1.83 3.22 -6.17
C ALA A 73 0.45 2.55 -6.12
N ALA A 74 -0.36 2.81 -5.09
CA ALA A 74 -1.74 2.30 -5.04
C ALA A 74 -2.63 2.89 -6.14
N VAL A 75 -2.49 4.19 -6.44
CA VAL A 75 -3.18 4.81 -7.59
C VAL A 75 -2.74 4.17 -8.90
N PHE A 76 -1.43 3.99 -9.11
CA PHE A 76 -0.90 3.31 -10.29
C PHE A 76 -1.41 1.88 -10.41
N ALA A 77 -1.53 1.15 -9.30
CA ALA A 77 -2.09 -0.19 -9.27
C ALA A 77 -3.55 -0.20 -9.76
N LEU A 78 -4.39 0.74 -9.30
CA LEU A 78 -5.77 0.88 -9.79
C LEU A 78 -5.82 1.21 -11.29
N LEU A 79 -5.01 2.17 -11.74
CA LEU A 79 -4.94 2.54 -13.16
C LEU A 79 -4.50 1.36 -14.04
N ALA A 80 -3.49 0.61 -13.59
CA ALA A 80 -2.99 -0.57 -14.29
C ALA A 80 -4.00 -1.72 -14.31
N ALA A 81 -4.91 -1.76 -13.33
CA ALA A 81 -6.03 -2.70 -13.30
C ALA A 81 -7.24 -2.23 -14.12
N GLY A 82 -7.21 -1.02 -14.68
CA GLY A 82 -8.31 -0.45 -15.48
C GLY A 82 -9.51 0.05 -14.67
N ALA A 83 -9.30 0.41 -13.39
CA ALA A 83 -10.33 0.97 -12.51
C ALA A 83 -10.64 2.46 -12.76
#